data_AF-A0A8T5S2V8-F1
#
_entry.id   AF-A0A8T5S2V8-F1
#
_cell.length_a   1.000
_cell.length_b   1.000
_cell.length_c   1.000
_cell.angle_alpha   90.00
_cell.angle_beta   90.00
_cell.angle_gamma   90.00
#
_symmetry.space_group_name_H-M   'P 1'
#
loop_
_entity.id
_entity.type
_entity.pdbx_description
1 polymer ?
#
loop_
_entity_poly.entity_id
_entity_poly.type
_entity_poly.pdbx_seq_one_letter_code
_entity_poly.pdbx_strand_id
1 'polypeptide(L)'
;MIKNSFHLFQIGKELGLTKKEIKNLSLFGNTKHPFLYTIVMIVSIVAFGILIIFLGIQAFRKIYPSGTLYSTVKKEDFKRNKQI
;
A
#
# COMPACT_ATOMS: atom_id res chain seq x y z
N MET A 1 4.76 -14.38 17.00
CA MET A 1 3.31 -14.10 16.83
C MET A 1 2.60 -15.17 16.00
N ILE A 2 2.99 -15.44 14.74
CA ILE A 2 2.27 -16.37 13.84
C ILE A 2 2.15 -17.81 14.41
N LYS A 3 3.20 -18.33 15.06
CA LYS A 3 3.16 -19.65 15.73
C LYS A 3 2.07 -19.75 16.80
N ASN A 4 1.86 -18.70 17.59
CA ASN A 4 0.82 -18.68 18.63
C ASN A 4 -0.60 -18.67 18.04
N SER A 5 -0.80 -17.95 16.92
CA SER A 5 -2.08 -17.92 16.22
C SER A 5 -2.46 -19.29 15.64
N PHE A 6 -1.47 -20.06 15.18
CA PHE A 6 -1.67 -21.44 14.73
C PHE A 6 -2.09 -22.36 15.88
N HIS A 7 -1.44 -22.21 17.04
CA HIS A 7 -1.75 -22.99 18.23
C HIS A 7 -3.17 -22.70 18.76
N LEU A 8 -3.60 -21.44 18.74
CA LEU A 8 -4.98 -21.04 19.09
C LEU A 8 -6.01 -21.62 18.11
N PHE A 9 -5.67 -21.69 16.82
CA PHE A 9 -6.54 -22.31 15.82
C PHE A 9 -6.69 -23.81 16.05
N GLN A 10 -5.59 -24.48 16.43
CA GLN A 10 -5.57 -25.91 16.73
C GLN A 10 -6.37 -26.25 17.99
N ILE A 11 -6.19 -25.47 19.07
CA ILE A 11 -6.96 -25.58 20.32
C ILE A 11 -8.45 -25.36 20.04
N GLY A 12 -8.81 -24.32 19.28
CA GLY A 12 -10.21 -24.04 18.97
C GLY A 12 -10.87 -25.16 18.17
N LYS A 13 -10.12 -25.79 17.26
CA LYS A 13 -10.60 -26.94 16.48
C LYS A 13 -10.79 -28.19 17.35
N GLU A 14 -9.89 -28.43 18.31
CA GLU A 14 -9.99 -29.54 19.28
C GLU A 14 -11.17 -29.36 20.24
N LEU A 15 -11.55 -28.12 20.55
CA LEU A 15 -12.73 -27.77 21.34
C LEU A 15 -14.06 -27.85 20.54
N GLY A 16 -14.01 -28.25 19.27
CA GLY A 16 -15.19 -28.38 18.41
C GLY A 16 -15.74 -27.04 17.89
N LEU A 17 -14.99 -25.94 18.04
CA LEU A 17 -15.42 -24.63 17.56
C LEU A 17 -15.41 -24.58 16.03
N THR A 18 -16.39 -23.90 15.47
CA THR A 18 -16.45 -23.64 14.04
C THR A 18 -15.38 -22.63 13.62
N LYS A 19 -14.94 -22.69 12.36
CA LYS A 19 -13.93 -21.77 11.81
C LYS A 19 -14.31 -20.29 11.99
N LYS A 20 -15.60 -19.95 12.03
CA LYS A 20 -16.10 -18.59 12.25
C LYS A 20 -15.85 -18.12 13.69
N GLU A 21 -16.09 -18.98 14.68
CA GLU A 21 -15.89 -18.69 16.10
C GLU A 21 -14.40 -18.50 16.43
N ILE A 22 -13.55 -19.36 15.88
CA ILE A 22 -12.09 -19.26 16.05
C ILE A 22 -11.56 -17.94 15.46
N LYS A 23 -12.08 -17.52 14.30
CA LYS A 23 -11.72 -16.24 13.68
C LYS A 23 -12.16 -15.04 14.54
N ASN A 24 -13.34 -15.12 15.14
CA ASN A 24 -13.84 -14.09 16.06
C ASN A 24 -12.95 -13.98 17.31
N LEU A 25 -12.54 -15.10 17.89
CA LEU A 25 -11.63 -15.12 19.04
C LEU A 25 -10.25 -14.53 18.72
N SER A 26 -9.74 -14.77 17.51
CA SER A 26 -8.35 -14.44 17.15
C SER A 26 -8.12 -12.97 16.80
N LEU A 27 -9.07 -12.33 16.10
CA LEU A 27 -8.82 -10.99 15.50
C LEU A 27 -9.55 -9.84 16.19
N PHE A 28 -10.68 -10.08 16.85
CA PHE A 28 -11.51 -9.00 17.41
C PHE A 28 -12.12 -9.29 18.78
N GLY A 29 -12.06 -10.54 19.26
CA GLY A 29 -12.78 -10.99 20.45
C GLY A 29 -12.29 -10.40 21.78
N ASN A 30 -11.07 -9.84 21.84
CA ASN A 30 -10.47 -9.39 23.10
C ASN A 30 -10.13 -7.89 23.17
N THR A 31 -10.67 -7.09 22.25
CA THR A 31 -10.49 -5.63 22.31
C THR A 31 -11.72 -5.00 22.96
N LYS A 32 -11.52 -4.11 23.94
CA LYS A 32 -12.62 -3.41 24.62
C LYS A 32 -13.51 -2.61 23.66
N HIS A 33 -12.98 -2.23 22.50
CA HIS A 33 -13.68 -1.44 21.48
C HIS A 33 -13.33 -1.90 20.04
N PRO A 34 -13.94 -2.98 19.54
CA PRO A 34 -13.63 -3.53 18.22
C PRO A 34 -13.95 -2.55 17.07
N PHE A 35 -14.95 -1.69 17.27
CA PHE A 35 -15.35 -0.67 16.29
C PHE A 35 -14.29 0.44 16.15
N LEU A 36 -13.74 0.91 17.27
CA LEU A 36 -12.67 1.92 17.26
C LEU A 36 -11.42 1.39 16.58
N TYR A 37 -11.05 0.14 16.85
CA TYR A 37 -9.90 -0.49 16.21
C TYR A 37 -10.08 -0.59 14.69
N THR A 38 -11.29 -0.94 14.25
CA THR A 38 -11.64 -1.01 12.82
C THR A 38 -11.52 0.37 12.16
N ILE A 39 -12.04 1.43 12.80
CA ILE A 39 -11.91 2.81 12.31
C ILE A 39 -10.45 3.22 12.20
N VAL A 40 -9.65 3.01 13.25
CA VAL A 40 -8.22 3.36 13.26
C VAL A 40 -7.46 2.61 12.17
N MET A 41 -7.78 1.33 11.95
CA MET A 41 -7.18 0.54 10.87
C MET A 41 -7.49 1.14 9.50
N ILE A 42 -8.76 1.47 9.23
CA ILE A 42 -9.19 2.09 7.97
C ILE A 42 -8.48 3.43 7.76
N VAL A 43 -8.47 4.29 8.78
CA VAL A 43 -7.79 5.59 8.74
C VAL A 43 -6.30 5.43 8.45
N SER A 44 -5.64 4.43 9.06
CA SER A 44 -4.22 4.16 8.79
C SER A 44 -3.98 3.76 7.34
N ILE A 45 -4.81 2.88 6.77
CA ILE A 45 -4.66 2.41 5.39
C ILE A 45 -4.81 3.59 4.41
N VAL A 46 -5.81 4.44 4.63
CA VAL A 46 -6.04 5.62 3.79
C VAL A 46 -4.87 6.60 3.90
N ALA A 47 -4.39 6.89 5.11
CA ALA A 47 -3.26 7.78 5.34
C ALA A 47 -1.97 7.27 4.67
N PHE A 48 -1.67 5.98 4.82
CA PHE A 48 -0.52 5.35 4.15
C PHE A 48 -0.67 5.37 2.63
N GLY A 49 -1.87 5.10 2.10
CA GLY A 49 -2.14 5.18 0.66
C GLY A 49 -1.85 6.56 0.09
N ILE A 50 -2.32 7.62 0.75
CA ILE A 50 -2.05 9.01 0.36
C ILE A 50 -0.55 9.31 0.41
N LEU A 51 0.15 8.85 1.47
CA LEU A 51 1.59 9.07 1.63
C LEU A 51 2.41 8.42 0.50
N ILE A 52 2.04 7.20 0.08
CA ILE A 52 2.68 6.50 -1.05
C ILE A 52 2.50 7.29 -2.35
N ILE A 53 1.29 7.77 -2.61
CA ILE A 53 1.01 8.59 -3.81
C ILE A 53 1.87 9.86 -3.79
N PHE A 54 1.95 10.54 -2.65
CA PHE A 54 2.71 11.78 -2.52
C PHE A 54 4.23 11.56 -2.73
N LEU A 55 4.77 10.49 -2.13
CA LEU A 55 6.17 10.09 -2.34
C LEU A 55 6.45 9.72 -3.80
N GLY A 56 5.52 9.03 -4.46
CA GLY A 56 5.62 8.69 -5.88
C GLY A 56 5.68 9.93 -6.77
N ILE A 57 4.83 10.94 -6.51
CA ILE A 57 4.84 12.20 -7.26
C ILE A 57 6.17 12.95 -7.08
N GLN A 58 6.69 13.01 -5.84
CA GLN A 58 7.98 13.66 -5.59
C GLN A 58 9.15 12.95 -6.27
N ALA A 59 9.15 11.61 -6.26
CA ALA A 59 10.14 10.83 -6.99
C ALA A 59 10.06 11.07 -8.50
N PHE A 60 8.85 11.14 -9.06
CA PHE A 60 8.66 11.39 -10.49
C PHE A 60 9.14 12.79 -10.92
N ARG A 61 8.85 13.82 -10.11
CA ARG A 61 9.36 15.19 -10.34
C ARG A 61 10.89 15.27 -10.30
N LYS A 62 11.56 14.42 -9.52
CA LYS A 62 13.03 14.35 -9.48
C LYS A 62 13.62 13.71 -10.73
N ILE A 63 12.93 12.72 -11.32
CA ILE A 63 13.37 12.03 -12.53
C ILE A 63 13.06 12.86 -13.79
N TYR A 64 11.94 13.59 -13.79
CA TYR A 64 11.53 14.49 -14.86
C TYR A 64 11.28 15.90 -14.30
N PRO A 65 12.33 16.72 -14.12
CA PRO A 65 12.16 18.08 -13.64
C PRO A 65 11.36 18.88 -14.68
N SER A 66 10.26 19.49 -14.27
CA SER A 66 9.48 20.37 -15.13
C SER A 66 10.30 21.63 -15.47
N GLY A 67 10.50 21.92 -16.76
CA GLY A 67 11.26 23.09 -17.22
C GLY A 67 12.67 22.79 -17.71
N THR A 68 13.09 21.52 -17.72
CA THR A 68 14.33 21.13 -18.41
C THR A 68 14.09 21.12 -19.92
N LEU A 69 14.88 21.92 -20.64
CA LEU A 69 14.99 21.84 -22.10
C LEU A 69 15.71 20.54 -22.45
N TYR A 70 14.98 19.43 -22.48
CA TYR A 70 15.48 18.25 -23.16
C TYR A 70 15.71 18.66 -24.62
N SER A 71 16.91 18.36 -25.15
CA SER A 71 17.23 18.51 -26.56
C SER A 71 16.31 17.58 -27.36
N THR A 72 15.08 18.02 -27.59
CA THR A 72 14.14 17.34 -28.46
C THR A 72 14.61 17.64 -29.87
N VAL A 73 15.32 16.69 -30.47
CA VAL A 73 15.69 16.81 -31.88
C VAL A 73 14.39 16.79 -32.66
N LYS A 74 14.01 17.95 -33.20
CA LYS A 74 12.83 18.06 -34.05
C LYS A 74 13.21 17.52 -35.42
N LYS A 75 12.24 16.95 -36.15
CA LYS A 75 12.44 16.52 -37.55
C LYS A 75 12.96 17.68 -38.43
N GLU A 76 12.70 18.91 -38.01
CA GLU A 76 13.16 20.16 -38.64
C GLU A 76 14.67 20.38 -38.50
N ASP A 77 15.30 19.94 -37.40
CA ASP A 77 16.75 20.08 -37.17
C ASP A 77 17.57 19.26 -38.18
N PHE A 78 17.01 18.13 -38.65
CA PHE A 78 17.62 17.31 -39.68
C PHE A 78 17.56 17.92 -41.09
N LYS A 79 16.68 18.89 -41.35
CA LYS A 79 16.61 19.56 -42.67
C LYS A 79 17.76 20.56 -42.85
N ARG A 80 18.28 21.13 -41.74
CA ARG A 80 19.36 22.14 -41.78
C ARG A 80 20.71 21.57 -42.20
N ASN A 81 20.96 20.29 -41.91
CA ASN A 81 22.22 19.61 -42.25
C ASN A 81 22.26 19.02 -43.68
N LYS A 82 21.23 19.26 -44.51
CA LYS A 82 21.20 18.77 -45.90
C LYS A 82 21.67 19.79 -46.94
N GLN A 83 22.24 20.92 -46.49
CA GLN A 83 22.74 22.02 -47.33
C GLN A 83 24.25 22.29 -47.14
N ILE A 84 25.02 21.33 -46.60
CA ILE A 84 26.48 21.35 -46.62
C ILE A 84 26.96 20.17 -47.46
#